data_AF-G2E8G1-F1
#
_entry.id   AF-G2E8G1-F1
#
_cell.length_a   1.000
_cell.length_b   1.000
_cell.length_c   1.000
_cell.angle_alpha   90.00
_cell.angle_beta   90.00
_cell.angle_gamma   90.00
#
_symmetry.space_group_name_H-M   'P 1'
#
loop_
_entity.id
_entity.type
_entity.pdbx_description
1 polymer ?
#
loop_
_entity_poly.entity_id
_entity_poly.type
_entity_poly.pdbx_seq_one_letter_code
_entity_poly.pdbx_strand_id
1 'polypeptide(L)' 'NRGRDMLKILVWQHNGFWLWYRRLERERFWWPMSASEGPVKLSAREFQWLLDGLDPTRVQAHKRADFDLI' A
#
# COMPACT_ATOMS: atom_id res chain seq x y z
N ASN A 1 -4.86 12.16 -9.71
CA ASN A 1 -4.45 10.75 -9.93
C ASN A 1 -5.66 9.89 -10.29
N ARG A 2 -6.41 10.23 -11.35
CA ARG A 2 -7.65 9.51 -11.72
C ARG A 2 -7.35 8.09 -12.23
N GLY A 3 -6.19 7.92 -12.89
CA GLY A 3 -5.72 6.62 -13.35
C GLY A 3 -5.12 5.73 -12.27
N ARG A 4 -4.82 6.24 -11.08
CA ARG A 4 -4.10 5.50 -10.02
C ARG A 4 -2.80 4.84 -10.52
N ASP A 5 -2.21 5.37 -11.58
CA ASP A 5 -0.97 4.91 -12.20
C ASP A 5 0.25 5.64 -11.65
N MET A 6 0.03 6.65 -10.81
CA MET A 6 1.09 7.44 -10.18
C MET A 6 1.00 7.36 -8.66
N LEU A 7 2.15 7.36 -8.00
CA LEU A 7 2.26 7.50 -6.55
C LEU A 7 3.20 8.69 -6.24
N LYS A 8 2.75 9.57 -5.36
CA LYS A 8 3.52 10.71 -4.86
C LYS A 8 3.67 10.55 -3.35
N ILE A 9 4.91 10.58 -2.86
CA ILE A 9 5.21 10.48 -1.43
C ILE A 9 5.93 11.75 -1.02
N LEU A 10 5.34 12.44 -0.05
CA LEU A 10 5.89 13.66 0.53
C LEU A 10 6.56 13.31 1.86
N VAL A 11 7.86 13.56 1.98
CA VAL A 11 8.61 13.33 3.21
C VAL A 11 9.15 14.66 3.71
N TRP A 12 8.62 15.17 4.82
CA TRP A 12 9.12 16.39 5.43
C TRP A 12 10.45 16.11 6.16
N GLN A 13 11.47 16.92 5.90
CA GLN A 13 12.78 16.81 6.53
C GLN A 13 13.37 18.21 6.75
N HIS A 14 13.64 18.53 8.02
CA HIS A 14 14.15 19.83 8.49
C HIS A 14 13.32 21.03 8.00
N ASN A 15 13.79 21.72 6.96
CA ASN A 15 13.21 22.95 6.42
C ASN A 15 12.54 22.76 5.05
N GLY A 16 12.37 21.52 4.59
CA GLY A 16 11.76 21.23 3.31
C GLY A 16 11.11 19.86 3.25
N PHE A 17 10.68 19.49 2.05
CA PHE A 17 10.18 18.14 1.78
C PHE A 17 10.90 17.52 0.60
N TRP A 18 11.00 16.20 0.66
CA TRP A 18 11.34 15.35 -0.47
C TRP A 18 10.04 14.90 -1.12
N LEU A 19 9.99 14.99 -2.45
CA LEU A 19 8.89 14.44 -3.24
C LEU A 19 9.42 13.24 -4.03
N TRP A 20 8.95 12.06 -3.66
CA TRP A 20 9.18 10.86 -4.45
C TRP A 20 8.02 10.69 -5.43
N TYR A 21 8.35 10.47 -6.69
CA TYR A 21 7.37 10.28 -7.75
C TYR A 21 7.65 8.96 -8.45
N ARG A 22 6.64 8.08 -8.47
CA ARG A 22 6.68 6.82 -9.21
C ARG A 22 5.49 6.76 -10.15
N ARG A 23 5.74 6.38 -11.39
CA ARG A 23 4.72 6.11 -12.41
C ARG A 23 4.81 4.64 -12.82
N LEU A 24 3.67 4.01 -12.97
CA LEU A 24 3.55 2.70 -13.59
C LEU A 24 3.22 2.91 -15.07
N GLU A 25 4.00 2.29 -15.95
CA GLU A 25 3.74 2.32 -17.40
C GLU A 25 2.53 1.45 -17.78
N ARG A 26 2.26 0.44 -16.96
CA ARG A 26 1.15 -0.51 -17.09
C ARG A 26 0.64 -0.80 -15.67
N GLU A 27 -0.67 -1.03 -15.54
CA GLU A 27 -1.37 -1.30 -14.26
C GLU A 27 -1.72 -0.05 -13.41
N ARG A 28 -2.22 -0.29 -12.19
CA ARG A 28 -2.72 0.73 -11.26
C ARG A 28 -2.36 0.34 -9.83
N PHE A 29 -1.96 1.32 -9.03
CA PHE A 29 -1.84 1.17 -7.59
C PHE A 29 -3.21 0.86 -6.97
N TRP A 30 -3.20 -0.06 -6.01
CA TRP A 30 -4.34 -0.22 -5.12
C TRP A 30 -4.53 1.06 -4.29
N TRP A 31 -5.79 1.44 -4.07
CA TRP A 31 -6.11 2.53 -3.17
C TRP A 31 -7.43 2.20 -2.46
N PRO A 32 -7.52 2.40 -1.13
CA PRO A 32 -8.72 2.08 -0.39
C PRO A 32 -9.89 2.93 -0.91
N MET A 33 -10.90 2.29 -1.51
CA MET A 33 -12.04 2.98 -2.11
C MET A 33 -13.09 3.39 -1.07
N SER A 34 -13.07 2.78 0.12
CA SER A 34 -14.11 2.87 1.15
C SER A 34 -13.71 3.64 2.40
N ALA A 35 -12.49 4.19 2.48
CA ALA A 35 -12.09 5.04 3.59
C ALA A 35 -12.59 6.47 3.36
N SER A 36 -13.80 6.72 3.86
CA SER A 36 -14.24 7.98 4.49
C SER A 36 -13.17 9.09 4.56
N GLU A 37 -13.31 10.11 3.70
CA GLU A 37 -12.80 11.50 3.72
C GLU A 37 -11.41 11.85 4.33
N GLY A 38 -10.58 10.89 4.73
CA GLY A 38 -9.41 11.12 5.58
C GLY A 38 -8.19 10.24 5.28
N PRO A 39 -7.03 10.55 5.88
CA PRO A 39 -5.78 9.85 5.64
C PRO A 39 -5.78 8.44 6.23
N VAL A 40 -5.24 7.47 5.48
CA VAL A 40 -5.02 6.09 5.94
C VAL A 40 -3.57 5.95 6.42
N LYS A 41 -3.39 5.35 7.60
CA LYS A 41 -2.05 4.98 8.11
C LYS A 41 -1.69 3.61 7.58
N LEU A 42 -0.50 3.47 7.04
CA LEU A 42 0.06 2.20 6.59
C LEU A 42 1.30 1.88 7.43
N SER A 43 1.44 0.63 7.84
CA SER A 43 2.71 0.09 8.31
C SER A 43 3.74 0.05 7.17
N ALA A 44 5.02 -0.10 7.52
CA ALA A 44 6.08 -0.27 6.52
C ALA A 44 5.82 -1.45 5.58
N ARG A 45 5.23 -2.54 6.10
CA ARG A 45 4.90 -3.73 5.31
C ARG A 45 3.75 -3.48 4.35
N GLU A 46 2.67 -2.84 4.79
CA GLU A 46 1.54 -2.49 3.92
C GLU A 46 1.93 -1.46 2.86
N PHE A 47 2.86 -0.56 3.20
CA PHE A 47 3.45 0.35 2.23
C PHE A 47 4.24 -0.39 1.16
N GLN A 48 5.04 -1.40 1.51
CA GLN A 48 5.71 -2.26 0.51
C GLN A 48 4.70 -2.99 -0.38
N TRP A 49 3.64 -3.55 0.21
CA TRP A 49 2.55 -4.16 -0.57
C TRP A 49 1.91 -3.21 -1.58
N LEU A 50 1.66 -1.96 -1.18
CA LEU A 50 1.19 -0.93 -2.10
C LEU A 50 2.17 -0.71 -3.26
N LEU A 51 3.47 -0.66 -2.97
CA LEU A 51 4.53 -0.49 -3.99
C LEU A 51 4.67 -1.70 -4.93
N ASP A 52 4.29 -2.89 -4.46
CA ASP A 52 4.27 -4.15 -5.20
C ASP A 52 2.93 -4.40 -5.94
N GLY A 53 1.93 -3.52 -5.74
CA GLY A 53 0.61 -3.65 -6.35
C GLY A 53 -0.35 -4.61 -5.63
N LEU A 54 0.00 -5.06 -4.43
CA LEU A 54 -0.84 -5.93 -3.61
C LEU A 54 -1.94 -5.11 -2.89
N ASP A 55 -3.13 -5.68 -2.82
CA ASP A 55 -4.27 -5.17 -2.06
C ASP A 55 -4.19 -5.69 -0.61
N PRO A 56 -3.90 -4.86 0.41
CA PRO A 56 -3.82 -5.28 1.80
C PRO A 56 -5.11 -5.93 2.32
N THR A 57 -6.28 -5.58 1.76
CA THR A 57 -7.57 -6.17 2.16
C THR A 57 -7.76 -7.59 1.63
N ARG A 58 -6.95 -7.99 0.64
CA ARG A 58 -6.97 -9.33 0.04
C ARG A 58 -5.82 -10.21 0.51
N VAL A 59 -4.87 -9.67 1.27
CA VAL A 59 -3.78 -10.49 1.83
C VAL A 59 -4.34 -11.37 2.94
N GLN A 60 -4.42 -12.67 2.66
CA GLN A 60 -4.84 -13.68 3.64
C GLN A 60 -3.62 -14.50 4.09
N ALA A 61 -3.49 -14.70 5.40
CA ALA A 61 -2.51 -15.61 5.95
C ALA A 61 -2.97 -17.06 5.81
N HIS A 62 -2.01 -18.01 5.81
CA HIS A 62 -2.33 -19.42 5.95
C HIS A 62 -3.13 -19.64 7.24
N LYS A 63 -4.16 -20.49 7.16
CA LYS A 63 -4.89 -20.95 8.35
C LYS A 63 -3.94 -21.78 9.21
N ARG A 64 -4.14 -21.77 10.53
CA ARG A 64 -3.45 -22.67 11.44
C ARG A 64 -3.65 -24.11 10.95
N ALA A 65 -2.55 -24.83 10.79
CA ALA A 65 -2.61 -26.26 10.56
C ALA A 65 -2.78 -26.95 11.91
N ASP A 66 -3.86 -27.72 12.05
CA ASP A 66 -4.03 -28.63 13.18
C ASP A 66 -3.49 -30.00 12.75
N PHE A 67 -2.48 -30.47 13.48
CA PHE A 67 -1.89 -31.78 13.27
C PHE A 67 -2.27 -32.64 14.49
N ASP A 68 -2.97 -33.73 14.24
CA ASP A 68 -3.06 -34.80 15.22
C ASP A 68 -1.72 -35.52 15.22
N LEU A 69 -0.91 -35.25 16.25
CA LEU A 69 0.29 -36.02 16.51
C LEU A 69 -0.15 -37.42 16.93
N ILE A 70 0.27 -38.41 16.14
CA ILE A 70 0.09 -39.85 16.39
C ILE A 70 0.74 -40.23 17.73
#